data_AF-A0AAD1REA3-F1
#
_entry.id   AF-A0AAD1REA3-F1
#
_cell.length_a   1.000
_cell.length_b   1.000
_cell.length_c   1.000
_cell.angle_alpha   90.00
_cell.angle_beta   90.00
_cell.angle_gamma   90.00
#
_symmetry.space_group_name_H-M   'P 1'
#
loop_
_entity.id
_entity.type
_entity.pdbx_description
1 polymer ?
#
loop_
_entity_poly.entity_id
_entity_poly.type
_entity_poly.pdbx_seq_one_letter_code
_entity_poly.pdbx_strand_id
1 'polypeptide(L)'
;MGNHELYMRRRKPDTIEVQQMKAQAKEEKLQKQLERQQLESEKKRREAIEKEKDQMIKEKEQLMHRLHEYEEQTKRAERELSEQIQKARELEEEKRRAQLEAERLEAERIAALRAKEELERQAIDQMKSQEQLAAELEEYTSRITMLEQARKVKEEEVGEWQLRAQEAQSDLLRTKEELHMVMAAPPLPPPPPVYEPVRDYVHENLHEDGMEYSAEFTNEYFQDDRKEEERITEAQKNERVQKQLMALTNELSQARDETKKTHNDILHTENVKVGRDKYKTLRQIRQGNTKQRIDEFESM
;
A
#
# COMPACT_ATOMS: atom_id res chain seq x y z
N MET A 1 -12.75 -39.02 70.72
CA MET A 1 -12.37 -39.47 69.37
C MET A 1 -11.71 -38.28 68.65
N GLY A 2 -11.51 -38.33 67.33
CA GLY A 2 -11.28 -37.19 66.43
C GLY A 2 -10.40 -36.05 66.98
N ASN A 3 -11.02 -34.90 67.30
CA ASN A 3 -10.30 -33.69 67.70
C ASN A 3 -9.35 -33.87 68.90
N HIS A 4 -9.77 -34.66 69.89
CA HIS A 4 -8.93 -34.95 71.05
C HIS A 4 -7.74 -35.84 70.66
N GLU A 5 -7.99 -36.92 69.93
CA GLU A 5 -6.97 -37.86 69.48
C GLU A 5 -5.90 -37.18 68.62
N LEU A 6 -6.30 -36.22 67.77
CA LEU A 6 -5.38 -35.36 67.02
C LEU A 6 -4.63 -34.35 67.90
N TYR A 7 -5.28 -33.79 68.93
CA TYR A 7 -4.63 -32.94 69.94
C TYR A 7 -3.56 -33.72 70.73
N MET A 8 -3.79 -35.01 70.99
CA MET A 8 -2.84 -35.95 71.60
C MET A 8 -1.69 -36.33 70.67
N ARG A 9 -2.00 -36.73 69.42
CA ARG A 9 -0.98 -37.09 68.42
C ARG A 9 -0.02 -35.94 68.14
N ARG A 10 -0.48 -34.68 68.22
CA ARG A 10 0.35 -33.45 68.05
C ARG A 10 1.31 -33.15 69.21
N ARG A 11 1.23 -33.87 70.34
CA ARG A 11 2.11 -33.70 71.52
C ARG A 11 3.15 -34.80 71.68
N LYS A 12 2.98 -35.90 70.96
CA LYS A 12 4.01 -36.93 70.78
C LYS A 12 4.96 -36.44 69.66
N PRO A 13 6.27 -36.80 69.69
CA PRO A 13 7.15 -36.58 68.54
C PRO A 13 6.57 -37.21 67.26
N ASP A 14 6.90 -36.67 66.09
CA ASP A 14 6.45 -37.22 64.81
C ASP A 14 6.85 -38.70 64.68
N THR A 15 5.92 -39.57 64.28
CA THR A 15 6.25 -40.97 63.93
C THR A 15 7.20 -40.99 62.72
N ILE A 16 7.99 -42.07 62.58
CA ILE A 16 8.99 -42.21 61.50
C ILE A 16 8.33 -42.00 60.13
N GLU A 17 7.13 -42.55 59.92
CA GLU A 17 6.29 -42.34 58.73
C GLU A 17 6.01 -40.85 58.48
N VAL A 18 5.58 -40.10 59.50
CA VAL A 18 5.28 -38.67 59.39
C VAL A 18 6.55 -37.85 59.11
N GLN A 19 7.71 -38.27 59.63
CA GLN A 19 8.99 -37.66 59.30
C GLN A 19 9.38 -37.92 57.84
N GLN A 20 9.22 -39.16 57.35
CA GLN A 20 9.45 -39.53 55.95
C GLN A 20 8.52 -38.77 55.00
N MET A 21 7.21 -38.72 55.29
CA MET A 21 6.24 -37.93 54.53
C MET A 21 6.61 -36.43 54.50
N LYS A 22 7.09 -35.87 55.62
CA LYS A 22 7.57 -34.47 55.69
C LYS A 22 8.88 -34.25 54.93
N ALA A 23 9.71 -35.27 54.74
CA ALA A 23 10.91 -35.20 53.91
C ALA A 23 10.54 -35.24 52.42
N GLN A 24 9.81 -36.27 52.00
CA GLN A 24 9.31 -36.44 50.63
C GLN A 24 8.51 -35.21 50.16
N ALA A 25 7.59 -34.69 50.99
CA ALA A 25 6.80 -33.50 50.63
C ALA A 25 7.63 -32.21 50.48
N LYS A 26 8.83 -32.13 51.08
CA LYS A 26 9.78 -31.02 50.83
C LYS A 26 10.54 -31.22 49.52
N GLU A 27 10.99 -32.45 49.27
CA GLU A 27 11.73 -32.83 48.06
C GLU A 27 10.84 -32.67 46.81
N GLU A 28 9.64 -33.25 46.81
CA GLU A 28 8.66 -33.06 45.73
C GLU A 28 8.31 -31.59 45.51
N LYS A 29 8.19 -30.79 46.58
CA LYS A 29 7.90 -29.36 46.46
C LYS A 29 9.04 -28.60 45.80
N LEU A 30 10.29 -28.94 46.13
CA LEU A 30 11.48 -28.36 45.50
C LEU A 30 11.59 -28.79 44.03
N GLN A 31 11.39 -30.07 43.73
CA GLN A 31 11.37 -30.60 42.38
C GLN A 31 10.30 -29.91 41.51
N LYS A 32 9.05 -29.83 41.99
CA LYS A 32 7.94 -29.14 41.32
C LYS A 32 8.18 -27.63 41.18
N GLN A 33 9.00 -27.02 42.04
CA GLN A 33 9.42 -25.62 41.90
C GLN A 33 10.48 -25.46 40.79
N LEU A 34 11.48 -26.34 40.73
CA LEU A 34 12.50 -26.35 39.68
C LEU A 34 11.90 -26.65 38.30
N GLU A 35 11.01 -27.63 38.21
CA GLU A 35 10.24 -27.97 37.00
C GLU A 35 9.43 -26.77 36.49
N ARG A 36 8.72 -26.07 37.38
CA ARG A 36 7.99 -24.84 37.03
C ARG A 36 8.91 -23.73 36.53
N GLN A 37 10.08 -23.54 37.15
CA GLN A 37 11.06 -22.55 36.70
C GLN A 37 11.65 -22.90 35.32
N GLN A 38 11.93 -24.18 35.06
CA GLN A 38 12.37 -24.66 33.75
C GLN A 38 11.28 -24.42 32.69
N LEU A 39 10.03 -24.82 32.96
CA LEU A 39 8.88 -24.62 32.07
C LEU A 39 8.60 -23.14 31.80
N GLU A 40 8.72 -22.27 32.80
CA GLU A 40 8.58 -20.81 32.64
C GLU A 40 9.70 -20.25 31.75
N SER A 41 10.94 -20.73 31.92
CA SER A 41 12.08 -20.33 31.07
C SER A 41 11.93 -20.80 29.63
N GLU A 42 11.36 -22.00 29.40
CA GLU A 42 11.09 -22.50 28.05
C GLU A 42 9.95 -21.73 27.39
N LYS A 43 8.86 -21.46 28.12
CA LYS A 43 7.75 -20.61 27.63
C LYS A 43 8.24 -19.24 27.19
N LYS A 44 9.07 -18.57 28.01
CA LYS A 44 9.67 -17.27 27.66
C LYS A 44 10.58 -17.34 26.43
N ARG A 45 11.31 -18.44 26.22
CA ARG A 45 12.09 -18.66 24.98
C ARG A 45 11.20 -18.87 23.76
N ARG A 46 10.14 -19.69 23.86
CA ARG A 46 9.18 -19.90 22.77
C ARG A 46 8.46 -18.60 22.40
N GLU A 47 7.99 -17.84 23.38
CA GLU A 47 7.33 -16.55 23.20
C GLU A 47 8.24 -15.51 22.51
N ALA A 48 9.55 -15.52 22.81
CA ALA A 48 10.52 -14.67 22.11
C ALA A 48 10.70 -15.08 20.63
N ILE A 49 10.85 -16.38 20.35
CA ILE A 49 10.97 -16.92 18.98
C ILE A 49 9.69 -16.66 18.17
N GLU A 50 8.52 -16.75 18.80
CA GLU A 50 7.23 -16.46 18.17
C GLU A 50 7.10 -14.97 17.81
N LYS A 51 7.52 -14.07 18.70
CA LYS A 51 7.59 -12.62 18.42
C LYS A 51 8.58 -12.26 17.32
N GLU A 52 9.75 -12.91 17.29
CA GLU A 52 10.76 -12.75 16.23
C GLU A 52 10.22 -13.24 14.87
N LYS A 53 9.54 -14.38 14.86
CA LYS A 53 8.86 -14.92 13.67
C LYS A 53 7.77 -13.97 13.16
N ASP A 54 6.95 -13.40 14.05
CA ASP A 54 5.92 -12.43 13.68
C ASP A 54 6.50 -11.12 13.15
N GLN A 55 7.69 -10.72 13.60
CA GLN A 55 8.43 -9.59 13.03
C GLN A 55 8.93 -9.93 11.62
N MET A 56 9.58 -11.09 11.43
CA MET A 56 10.03 -11.55 10.11
C MET A 56 8.87 -11.70 9.09
N ILE A 57 7.68 -12.11 9.54
CA ILE A 57 6.49 -12.17 8.67
C ILE A 57 6.09 -10.77 8.19
N LYS A 58 6.01 -9.79 9.11
CA LYS A 58 5.66 -8.39 8.77
C LYS A 58 6.73 -7.73 7.89
N GLU A 59 8.01 -7.99 8.13
CA GLU A 59 9.10 -7.52 7.28
C GLU A 59 9.02 -8.14 5.88
N LYS A 60 8.74 -9.45 5.78
CA LYS A 60 8.49 -10.13 4.50
C LYS A 60 7.30 -9.51 3.76
N GLU A 61 6.19 -9.23 4.44
CA GLU A 61 5.01 -8.58 3.85
C GLU A 61 5.34 -7.18 3.31
N GLN A 62 6.09 -6.36 4.06
CA GLN A 62 6.56 -5.05 3.60
C GLN A 62 7.52 -5.17 2.40
N LEU A 63 8.41 -6.17 2.38
CA LEU A 63 9.31 -6.42 1.25
C LEU A 63 8.55 -6.90 0.01
N MET A 64 7.53 -7.74 0.16
CA MET A 64 6.66 -8.16 -0.95
C MET A 64 5.85 -6.98 -1.51
N HIS A 65 5.34 -6.08 -0.65
CA HIS A 65 4.67 -4.86 -1.10
C HIS A 65 5.60 -3.98 -1.94
N ARG A 66 6.82 -3.70 -1.44
CA ARG A 66 7.84 -2.92 -2.17
C ARG A 66 8.26 -3.57 -3.48
N LEU A 67 8.40 -4.91 -3.50
CA LEU A 67 8.69 -5.64 -4.74
C LEU A 67 7.59 -5.40 -5.78
N HIS A 68 6.32 -5.50 -5.38
CA HIS A 68 5.18 -5.27 -6.27
C HIS A 68 5.09 -3.81 -6.74
N GLU A 69 5.42 -2.84 -5.88
CA GLU A 69 5.54 -1.42 -6.29
C GLU A 69 6.63 -1.22 -7.35
N TYR A 70 7.79 -1.87 -7.21
CA TYR A 70 8.85 -1.83 -8.23
C TYR A 70 8.47 -2.58 -9.52
N GLU A 71 7.76 -3.71 -9.44
CA GLU A 71 7.23 -4.41 -10.62
C GLU A 71 6.26 -3.52 -11.40
N GLU A 72 5.32 -2.85 -10.72
CA GLU A 72 4.35 -1.95 -11.38
C GLU A 72 5.00 -0.67 -11.91
N GLN A 73 6.03 -0.13 -11.25
CA GLN A 73 6.85 0.95 -11.82
C GLN A 73 7.60 0.50 -13.07
N THR A 74 8.19 -0.70 -13.06
CA THR A 74 8.91 -1.27 -14.21
C THR A 74 7.97 -1.47 -15.40
N LYS A 75 6.78 -2.08 -15.19
CA LYS A 75 5.76 -2.26 -16.24
C LYS A 75 5.26 -0.93 -16.82
N ARG A 76 5.25 0.17 -16.04
CA ARG A 76 4.91 1.51 -16.55
C ARG A 76 6.03 2.06 -17.43
N ALA A 77 7.28 2.01 -16.96
CA ALA A 77 8.44 2.42 -17.74
C ALA A 77 8.60 1.62 -19.04
N GLU A 78 8.31 0.31 -19.02
CA GLU A 78 8.29 -0.55 -20.22
C GLU A 78 7.21 -0.12 -21.24
N ARG A 79 5.99 0.22 -20.77
CA ARG A 79 4.91 0.73 -21.63
C ARG A 79 5.26 2.08 -22.22
N GLU A 80 5.74 3.01 -21.40
CA GLU A 80 6.19 4.35 -21.83
C GLU A 80 7.32 4.24 -22.86
N LEU A 81 8.30 3.37 -22.62
CA LEU A 81 9.38 3.10 -23.57
C LEU A 81 8.85 2.49 -24.89
N SER A 82 7.90 1.54 -24.81
CA SER A 82 7.26 0.96 -26.00
C SER A 82 6.50 2.01 -26.81
N GLU A 83 5.78 2.92 -26.16
CA GLU A 83 5.12 4.05 -26.82
C GLU A 83 6.12 5.00 -27.48
N GLN A 84 7.24 5.32 -26.82
CA GLN A 84 8.28 6.17 -27.42
C GLN A 84 8.95 5.49 -28.62
N ILE A 85 9.20 4.17 -28.56
CA ILE A 85 9.70 3.39 -29.69
C ILE A 85 8.71 3.39 -30.85
N GLN A 86 7.40 3.28 -30.60
CA GLN A 86 6.38 3.37 -31.65
C GLN A 86 6.33 4.76 -32.27
N LYS A 87 6.25 5.83 -31.46
CA LYS A 87 6.24 7.23 -31.93
C LYS A 87 7.51 7.56 -32.74
N ALA A 88 8.67 7.05 -32.33
CA ALA A 88 9.91 7.20 -33.07
C ALA A 88 9.87 6.52 -34.46
N ARG A 89 9.29 5.32 -34.57
CA ARG A 89 9.08 4.63 -35.86
C ARG A 89 8.10 5.35 -36.77
N GLU A 90 7.01 5.86 -36.22
CA GLU A 90 6.01 6.64 -36.97
C GLU A 90 6.63 7.91 -37.56
N LEU A 91 7.44 8.64 -36.77
CA LEU A 91 8.22 9.79 -37.23
C LEU A 91 9.32 9.43 -38.24
N GLU A 92 9.96 8.26 -38.11
CA GLU A 92 10.94 7.78 -39.08
C GLU A 92 10.29 7.40 -40.43
N GLU A 93 9.11 6.78 -40.40
CA GLU A 93 8.31 6.54 -41.60
C GLU A 93 7.83 7.84 -42.25
N GLU A 94 7.32 8.80 -41.48
CA GLU A 94 6.88 10.09 -42.00
C GLU A 94 8.04 10.85 -42.64
N LYS A 95 9.20 10.91 -41.96
CA LYS A 95 10.43 11.48 -42.51
C LYS A 95 10.85 10.77 -43.80
N ARG A 96 10.80 9.44 -43.86
CA ARG A 96 11.12 8.66 -45.07
C ARG A 96 10.16 8.96 -46.22
N ARG A 97 8.86 9.13 -45.96
CA ARG A 97 7.86 9.53 -46.97
C ARG A 97 8.16 10.94 -47.49
N ALA A 98 8.45 11.88 -46.60
CA ALA A 98 8.83 13.25 -46.98
C ALA A 98 10.15 13.30 -47.78
N GLN A 99 11.13 12.45 -47.46
CA GLN A 99 12.37 12.32 -48.24
C GLN A 99 12.09 11.77 -49.66
N LEU A 100 11.29 10.71 -49.79
CA LEU A 100 10.93 10.15 -51.09
C LEU A 100 10.11 11.13 -51.96
N GLU A 101 9.25 11.94 -51.34
CA GLU A 101 8.54 13.00 -52.06
C GLU A 101 9.45 14.16 -52.47
N ALA A 102 10.39 14.57 -51.61
CA ALA A 102 11.41 15.56 -51.97
C ALA A 102 12.32 15.07 -53.12
N GLU A 103 12.76 13.82 -53.08
CA GLU A 103 13.52 13.18 -54.17
C GLU A 103 12.71 13.13 -55.48
N ARG A 104 11.40 12.84 -55.40
CA ARG A 104 10.50 12.88 -56.58
C ARG A 104 10.41 14.28 -57.17
N LEU A 105 10.19 15.30 -56.33
CA LEU A 105 10.08 16.71 -56.74
C LEU A 105 11.40 17.26 -57.28
N GLU A 106 12.55 16.83 -56.75
CA GLU A 106 13.86 17.21 -57.29
C GLU A 106 14.15 16.51 -58.63
N ALA A 107 13.79 15.23 -58.78
CA ALA A 107 13.87 14.54 -60.07
C ALA A 107 12.97 15.20 -61.14
N GLU A 108 11.74 15.58 -60.76
CA GLU A 108 10.78 16.32 -61.61
C GLU A 108 11.32 17.70 -62.00
N ARG A 109 11.91 18.45 -61.05
CA ARG A 109 12.61 19.72 -61.31
C ARG A 109 13.79 19.55 -62.27
N ILE A 110 14.61 18.51 -62.11
CA ILE A 110 15.75 18.22 -62.98
C ILE A 110 15.27 17.85 -64.40
N ALA A 111 14.17 17.09 -64.52
CA ALA A 111 13.56 16.79 -65.81
C ALA A 111 13.01 18.07 -66.50
N ALA A 112 12.33 18.94 -65.76
CA ALA A 112 11.84 20.21 -66.27
C ALA A 112 12.98 21.16 -66.70
N LEU A 113 14.10 21.20 -65.96
CA LEU A 113 15.29 21.96 -66.35
C LEU A 113 15.91 21.42 -67.65
N ARG A 114 16.05 20.10 -67.80
CA ARG A 114 16.55 19.50 -69.05
C ARG A 114 15.62 19.78 -70.24
N ALA A 115 14.31 19.65 -70.05
CA ALA A 115 13.33 19.98 -71.08
C ALA A 115 13.40 21.46 -71.49
N LYS A 116 13.65 22.36 -70.53
CA LYS A 116 13.91 23.78 -70.82
C LYS A 116 15.20 24.00 -71.60
N GLU A 117 16.32 23.38 -71.20
CA GLU A 117 17.60 23.45 -71.92
C GLU A 117 17.50 22.89 -73.35
N GLU A 118 16.69 21.85 -73.55
CA GLU A 118 16.47 21.24 -74.87
C GLU A 118 15.56 22.10 -75.76
N LEU A 119 14.53 22.74 -75.19
CA LEU A 119 13.75 23.78 -75.89
C LEU A 119 14.60 25.01 -76.22
N GLU A 120 15.52 25.43 -75.33
CA GLU A 120 16.45 26.54 -75.60
C GLU A 120 17.43 26.20 -76.73
N ARG A 121 17.93 24.96 -76.80
CA ARG A 121 18.70 24.46 -77.94
C ARG A 121 17.89 24.49 -79.24
N GLN A 122 16.66 23.97 -79.23
CA GLN A 122 15.78 24.00 -80.39
C GLN A 122 15.47 25.44 -80.85
N ALA A 123 15.25 26.37 -79.92
CA ALA A 123 15.06 27.79 -80.23
C ALA A 123 16.32 28.42 -80.84
N ILE A 124 17.52 28.12 -80.31
CA ILE A 124 18.80 28.57 -80.86
C ILE A 124 19.02 28.03 -82.28
N ASP A 125 18.73 26.77 -82.54
CA ASP A 125 18.91 26.17 -83.86
C ASP A 125 17.83 26.62 -84.86
N GLN A 126 16.60 26.91 -84.41
CA GLN A 126 15.59 27.63 -85.20
C GLN A 126 16.04 29.06 -85.53
N MET A 127 16.62 29.79 -84.58
CA MET A 127 17.17 31.13 -84.84
C MET A 127 18.29 31.10 -85.89
N LYS A 128 19.23 30.16 -85.80
CA LYS A 128 20.27 29.98 -86.84
C LYS A 128 19.67 29.66 -88.21
N SER A 129 18.62 28.85 -88.26
CA SER A 129 17.93 28.55 -89.52
C SER A 129 17.20 29.78 -90.09
N GLN A 130 16.60 30.61 -89.25
CA GLN A 130 16.03 31.90 -89.67
C GLN A 130 17.11 32.90 -90.10
N GLU A 131 18.26 32.93 -89.43
CA GLU A 131 19.42 33.75 -89.77
C GLU A 131 20.03 33.34 -91.12
N GLN A 132 20.14 32.02 -91.38
CA GLN A 132 20.54 31.48 -92.68
C GLN A 132 19.55 31.84 -93.79
N LEU A 133 18.24 31.68 -93.56
CA LEU A 133 17.21 32.10 -94.52
C LEU A 133 17.22 33.61 -94.75
N ALA A 134 17.51 34.41 -93.73
CA ALA A 134 17.66 35.86 -93.87
C ALA A 134 18.91 36.23 -94.69
N ALA A 135 20.03 35.54 -94.50
CA ALA A 135 21.25 35.73 -95.29
C ALA A 135 21.09 35.27 -96.75
N GLU A 136 20.38 34.16 -97.00
CA GLU A 136 19.98 33.76 -98.37
C GLU A 136 19.06 34.80 -99.01
N LEU A 137 18.06 35.32 -98.27
CA LEU A 137 17.22 36.42 -98.73
C LEU A 137 18.01 37.70 -98.99
N GLU A 138 19.07 37.99 -98.22
CA GLU A 138 19.97 39.12 -98.47
C GLU A 138 20.85 38.88 -99.71
N GLU A 139 21.36 37.67 -99.95
CA GLU A 139 22.07 37.34 -101.21
C GLU A 139 21.11 37.47 -102.41
N TYR A 140 19.90 36.92 -102.33
CA TYR A 140 18.89 37.06 -103.37
C TYR A 140 18.49 38.53 -103.57
N THR A 141 18.35 39.32 -102.51
CA THR A 141 18.02 40.76 -102.61
C THR A 141 19.18 41.54 -103.23
N SER A 142 20.42 41.29 -102.82
CA SER A 142 21.62 41.85 -103.43
C SER A 142 21.69 41.50 -104.93
N ARG A 143 21.46 40.24 -105.28
CA ARG A 143 21.40 39.75 -106.66
C ARG A 143 20.25 40.35 -107.46
N ILE A 144 19.09 40.60 -106.82
CA ILE A 144 17.98 41.36 -107.40
C ILE A 144 18.41 42.80 -107.64
N THR A 145 19.01 43.52 -106.68
CA THR A 145 19.46 44.91 -106.92
C THR A 145 20.53 45.00 -108.01
N MET A 146 21.41 44.02 -108.14
CA MET A 146 22.36 43.92 -109.26
C MET A 146 21.66 43.67 -110.60
N LEU A 147 20.63 42.81 -110.62
CA LEU A 147 19.79 42.57 -111.80
C LEU A 147 18.86 43.75 -112.11
N GLU A 148 18.45 44.53 -111.11
CA GLU A 148 17.67 45.76 -111.26
C GLU A 148 18.54 46.92 -111.72
N GLN A 149 19.80 47.01 -111.31
CA GLN A 149 20.77 47.95 -111.87
C GLN A 149 21.10 47.58 -113.32
N ALA A 150 21.32 46.30 -113.62
CA ALA A 150 21.52 45.82 -114.99
C ALA A 150 20.26 46.03 -115.85
N ARG A 151 19.06 45.76 -115.31
CA ARG A 151 17.77 46.08 -115.92
C ARG A 151 17.62 47.58 -116.11
N LYS A 152 18.04 48.42 -115.16
CA LYS A 152 17.93 49.88 -115.25
C LYS A 152 18.85 50.46 -116.32
N VAL A 153 20.07 49.95 -116.47
CA VAL A 153 20.91 50.24 -117.64
C VAL A 153 20.20 49.76 -118.92
N LYS A 154 19.57 48.58 -118.90
CA LYS A 154 18.73 48.09 -120.01
C LYS A 154 17.37 48.78 -120.16
N GLU A 155 16.92 49.62 -119.23
CA GLU A 155 15.70 50.45 -119.28
C GLU A 155 16.01 51.93 -119.45
N GLU A 156 17.28 52.31 -119.34
CA GLU A 156 17.84 53.51 -119.95
C GLU A 156 18.04 53.22 -121.45
N GLU A 157 18.62 52.08 -121.84
CA GLU A 157 18.59 51.59 -123.23
C GLU A 157 17.15 51.37 -123.74
N VAL A 158 16.31 50.58 -123.05
CA VAL A 158 14.92 50.37 -123.48
C VAL A 158 14.09 51.64 -123.30
N GLY A 159 14.47 52.57 -122.44
CA GLY A 159 13.92 53.94 -122.42
C GLY A 159 14.21 54.68 -123.72
N GLU A 160 15.43 54.59 -124.24
CA GLU A 160 15.74 55.06 -125.60
C GLU A 160 14.96 54.31 -126.70
N TRP A 161 14.53 53.06 -126.49
CA TRP A 161 13.67 52.29 -127.42
C TRP A 161 12.16 52.46 -127.20
N GLN A 162 11.73 52.89 -126.03
CA GLN A 162 10.34 52.93 -125.59
C GLN A 162 9.83 54.36 -125.47
N LEU A 163 10.71 55.35 -125.44
CA LEU A 163 10.42 56.67 -126.01
C LEU A 163 10.14 56.59 -127.53
N ARG A 164 10.63 55.53 -128.22
CA ARG A 164 10.30 55.18 -129.62
C ARG A 164 9.14 54.18 -129.76
N ALA A 165 8.38 53.88 -128.68
CA ALA A 165 7.33 52.83 -128.72
C ALA A 165 6.16 52.95 -127.73
N GLN A 166 6.31 53.57 -126.55
CA GLN A 166 5.22 53.89 -125.61
C GLN A 166 4.55 55.22 -125.91
N GLU A 167 4.38 55.39 -127.17
CA GLU A 167 3.10 55.77 -127.61
C GLU A 167 2.01 54.59 -127.02
N ALA A 168 1.81 54.16 -125.59
CA ALA A 168 1.01 53.02 -124.60
C ALA A 168 0.74 52.90 -122.83
N GLN A 169 0.25 51.83 -121.90
CA GLN A 169 -0.23 51.71 -120.26
C GLN A 169 -0.45 50.36 -119.12
N SER A 170 -0.85 50.28 -117.68
CA SER A 170 -1.11 49.06 -116.50
C SER A 170 -1.63 49.06 -114.80
N ASP A 171 -1.97 47.97 -113.81
CA ASP A 171 -2.47 47.83 -112.18
C ASP A 171 -2.74 46.44 -111.10
N LEU A 172 -3.00 46.30 -109.62
CA LEU A 172 -3.67 45.19 -108.51
C LEU A 172 -3.45 44.85 -106.78
N LEU A 173 -4.30 44.15 -105.76
CA LEU A 173 -4.14 43.25 -104.31
C LEU A 173 -5.01 43.16 -102.77
N ARG A 174 -5.06 42.13 -101.67
CA ARG A 174 -5.82 41.89 -100.15
C ARG A 174 -5.60 40.59 -98.98
N THR A 175 -6.03 40.04 -97.65
CA THR A 175 -6.73 40.03 -96.09
C THR A 175 -6.79 38.65 -95.01
N LYS A 176 -7.22 38.14 -93.65
CA LYS A 176 -7.81 38.23 -92.06
C LYS A 176 -7.96 36.90 -90.89
N GLU A 177 -8.11 36.81 -89.40
CA GLU A 177 -8.73 35.71 -88.26
C GLU A 177 -8.72 35.59 -86.48
N GLU A 178 -9.46 34.72 -85.53
CA GLU A 178 -9.76 34.63 -83.86
C GLU A 178 -9.95 33.30 -82.69
N LEU A 179 -10.29 33.26 -81.22
CA LEU A 179 -10.38 32.08 -79.99
C LEU A 179 -11.09 32.01 -78.36
N HIS A 180 -11.09 30.98 -77.27
CA HIS A 180 -11.80 30.70 -75.73
C HIS A 180 -11.36 29.54 -74.47
N MET A 181 -11.74 28.97 -73.13
CA MET A 181 -12.55 28.88 -71.65
C MET A 181 -12.30 27.63 -70.40
N VAL A 182 -12.68 27.08 -69.03
CA VAL A 182 -13.42 27.00 -67.50
C VAL A 182 -13.06 25.80 -66.24
N MET A 183 -13.40 25.22 -64.87
CA MET A 183 -14.25 24.99 -63.41
C MET A 183 -13.67 24.13 -61.97
N ALA A 184 -14.03 23.51 -60.63
CA ALA A 184 -14.98 23.06 -59.30
C ALA A 184 -14.39 22.37 -57.77
N ALA A 185 -14.75 21.72 -56.45
CA ALA A 185 -15.76 21.14 -55.22
C ALA A 185 -15.35 20.51 -53.58
N PRO A 186 -16.16 19.96 -52.42
CA PRO A 186 -15.95 19.62 -50.76
C PRO A 186 -16.55 18.40 -49.58
N PRO A 187 -16.40 18.26 -48.09
CA PRO A 187 -16.64 17.12 -46.84
C PRO A 187 -17.17 17.28 -45.15
N LEU A 188 -17.31 16.57 -43.82
CA LEU A 188 -17.32 15.26 -42.73
C LEU A 188 -17.78 15.17 -40.98
N PRO A 189 -17.82 14.08 -39.94
CA PRO A 189 -18.49 13.77 -38.41
C PRO A 189 -18.01 12.91 -36.91
N PRO A 190 -18.74 12.55 -35.63
CA PRO A 190 -18.41 12.05 -34.04
C PRO A 190 -19.15 10.97 -32.82
N PRO A 191 -18.88 10.71 -31.35
CA PRO A 191 -19.19 9.55 -30.15
C PRO A 191 -19.55 9.54 -28.38
N PRO A 192 -19.66 8.42 -27.36
CA PRO A 192 -20.20 8.12 -25.76
C PRO A 192 -19.49 7.21 -24.42
N PRO A 193 -19.80 6.50 -23.08
CA PRO A 193 -20.75 6.06 -21.74
C PRO A 193 -20.34 5.63 -20.03
N VAL A 194 -21.03 4.86 -18.94
CA VAL A 194 -20.83 4.60 -17.25
C VAL A 194 -21.35 3.34 -16.08
N TYR A 195 -21.26 3.20 -14.58
CA TYR A 195 -21.55 1.99 -13.40
C TYR A 195 -22.00 1.95 -11.64
N GLU A 196 -21.78 0.96 -10.53
CA GLU A 196 -22.59 0.33 -9.13
C GLU A 196 -22.25 -0.01 -7.37
N PRO A 197 -22.63 -1.05 -6.33
CA PRO A 197 -22.97 -1.16 -4.64
C PRO A 197 -22.58 -2.26 -3.28
N VAL A 198 -23.21 -2.52 -1.92
CA VAL A 198 -22.80 -3.24 -0.42
C VAL A 198 -23.68 -4.07 0.92
N ARG A 199 -23.29 -4.51 2.32
CA ARG A 199 -23.91 -5.47 3.61
C ARG A 199 -23.53 -5.52 5.36
N ASP A 200 -23.75 -6.22 6.69
CA ASP A 200 -24.31 -7.39 7.83
C ASP A 200 -24.29 -7.30 9.62
N TYR A 201 -24.45 -8.03 10.94
CA TYR A 201 -24.71 -9.33 12.03
C TYR A 201 -25.09 -9.25 13.79
N VAL A 202 -25.18 -9.97 15.13
CA VAL A 202 -24.98 -11.24 16.29
C VAL A 202 -25.66 -11.46 17.94
N HIS A 203 -25.47 -12.46 19.08
CA HIS A 203 -26.13 -12.77 20.64
C HIS A 203 -25.83 -13.95 22.00
N GLU A 204 -26.24 -14.06 23.46
CA GLU A 204 -26.08 -15.19 24.76
C GLU A 204 -26.73 -15.34 26.45
N ASN A 205 -26.64 -16.35 27.58
CA ASN A 205 -27.16 -16.53 29.23
C ASN A 205 -27.08 -17.84 30.51
N LEU A 206 -27.30 -17.89 32.01
CA LEU A 206 -27.45 -19.06 33.27
C LEU A 206 -27.79 -18.91 34.99
N HIS A 207 -28.21 -19.93 35.93
CA HIS A 207 -28.39 -20.05 37.56
C HIS A 207 -28.50 -21.54 38.35
N GLU A 208 -28.71 -22.06 39.69
CA GLU A 208 -28.55 -21.91 41.29
C GLU A 208 -29.04 -23.08 42.44
N ASP A 209 -28.85 -23.11 43.87
CA ASP A 209 -29.38 -23.93 45.20
C ASP A 209 -28.49 -24.85 46.29
N GLY A 210 -28.80 -25.11 47.65
CA GLY A 210 -28.12 -26.12 48.66
C GLY A 210 -28.13 -26.11 50.31
N MET A 211 -27.58 -27.13 51.12
CA MET A 211 -27.60 -27.37 52.69
C MET A 211 -26.31 -28.03 53.46
N GLU A 212 -26.08 -28.58 54.74
CA GLU A 212 -26.75 -29.14 56.03
C GLU A 212 -25.89 -29.30 57.45
N TYR A 213 -26.01 -30.30 58.43
CA TYR A 213 -25.66 -30.31 59.96
C TYR A 213 -24.96 -31.59 60.71
N SER A 214 -24.31 -31.59 61.98
CA SER A 214 -23.98 -32.75 63.01
C SER A 214 -23.01 -32.54 64.32
N ALA A 215 -22.50 -33.59 65.12
CA ALA A 215 -21.99 -33.60 66.60
C ALA A 215 -20.60 -34.29 67.17
N GLU A 216 -20.47 -34.86 68.44
CA GLU A 216 -19.31 -34.88 69.49
C GLU A 216 -18.31 -36.12 69.89
N PHE A 217 -17.45 -36.07 71.00
CA PHE A 217 -16.14 -36.85 71.29
C PHE A 217 -15.64 -37.33 72.77
N THR A 218 -14.31 -37.59 73.07
CA THR A 218 -13.64 -38.30 74.30
C THR A 218 -12.15 -37.88 74.65
N ASN A 219 -11.42 -38.46 75.67
CA ASN A 219 -10.15 -37.95 76.35
C ASN A 219 -8.94 -38.94 76.74
N GLU A 220 -7.72 -38.41 77.05
CA GLU A 220 -6.40 -39.01 77.52
C GLU A 220 -5.51 -37.91 78.25
N TYR A 221 -4.19 -38.05 78.56
CA TYR A 221 -3.32 -37.01 79.24
C TYR A 221 -1.81 -36.92 78.78
N PHE A 222 -1.15 -35.73 78.84
CA PHE A 222 0.31 -35.53 78.54
C PHE A 222 1.11 -34.54 79.43
N GLN A 223 2.45 -34.54 79.30
CA GLN A 223 3.38 -33.61 79.95
C GLN A 223 3.53 -32.23 79.29
N ASP A 224 3.10 -32.07 78.03
CA ASP A 224 3.32 -30.87 77.20
C ASP A 224 1.99 -30.29 76.71
N ASP A 225 1.04 -30.17 77.65
CA ASP A 225 -0.35 -29.86 77.29
C ASP A 225 -0.60 -28.39 76.89
N ARG A 226 0.32 -27.47 77.23
CA ARG A 226 0.03 -26.02 77.22
C ARG A 226 0.59 -25.20 76.05
N LYS A 227 1.21 -25.79 75.02
CA LYS A 227 1.68 -25.07 73.79
C LYS A 227 0.61 -24.27 73.00
N GLU A 228 -0.67 -24.43 73.34
CA GLU A 228 -1.75 -23.56 72.83
C GLU A 228 -1.71 -22.16 73.46
N GLU A 229 -1.18 -22.03 74.69
CA GLU A 229 -1.13 -20.79 75.47
C GLU A 229 -0.09 -19.79 74.93
N GLU A 230 0.91 -20.22 74.18
CA GLU A 230 1.88 -19.33 73.53
C GLU A 230 1.39 -18.77 72.17
N ARG A 231 0.24 -19.21 71.67
CA ARG A 231 -0.22 -18.85 70.32
C ARG A 231 -0.65 -17.39 70.19
N ILE A 232 -0.36 -16.84 69.01
CA ILE A 232 -0.76 -15.51 68.54
C ILE A 232 -1.43 -15.65 67.16
N THR A 233 -2.27 -14.67 66.80
CA THR A 233 -3.01 -14.69 65.54
C THR A 233 -2.12 -14.40 64.33
N GLU A 234 -2.58 -14.79 63.12
CA GLU A 234 -1.88 -14.44 61.86
C GLU A 234 -1.66 -12.92 61.77
N ALA A 235 -2.70 -12.13 62.03
CA ALA A 235 -2.65 -10.67 62.02
C ALA A 235 -1.72 -10.04 63.09
N GLN A 236 -1.25 -10.79 64.08
CA GLN A 236 -0.25 -10.33 65.06
C GLN A 236 1.18 -10.72 64.67
N LYS A 237 1.38 -11.85 63.98
CA LYS A 237 2.71 -12.31 63.54
C LYS A 237 3.08 -11.90 62.11
N ASN A 238 2.13 -11.36 61.35
CA ASN A 238 2.27 -11.10 59.92
C ASN A 238 1.76 -9.68 59.60
N GLU A 239 2.70 -8.72 59.61
CA GLU A 239 2.43 -7.29 59.40
C GLU A 239 1.71 -7.02 58.06
N ARG A 240 1.99 -7.82 57.01
CA ARG A 240 1.28 -7.71 55.73
C ARG A 240 -0.20 -8.02 55.88
N VAL A 241 -0.56 -9.11 56.58
CA VAL A 241 -1.95 -9.47 56.84
C VAL A 241 -2.64 -8.43 57.72
N GLN A 242 -1.93 -7.89 58.72
CA GLN A 242 -2.42 -6.79 59.55
C GLN A 242 -2.78 -5.55 58.72
N LYS A 243 -1.86 -5.12 57.84
CA LYS A 243 -2.06 -3.96 56.93
C LYS A 243 -3.21 -4.20 55.94
N GLN A 244 -3.31 -5.41 55.37
CA GLN A 244 -4.42 -5.77 54.46
C GLN A 244 -5.78 -5.73 55.17
N LEU A 245 -5.88 -6.23 56.41
CA LEU A 245 -7.11 -6.16 57.20
C LEU A 245 -7.47 -4.71 57.57
N MET A 246 -6.49 -3.88 57.92
CA MET A 246 -6.70 -2.45 58.20
C MET A 246 -7.17 -1.68 56.96
N ALA A 247 -6.57 -1.92 55.78
CA ALA A 247 -6.99 -1.31 54.52
C ALA A 247 -8.45 -1.67 54.18
N LEU A 248 -8.78 -2.96 54.15
CA LEU A 248 -10.14 -3.44 53.89
C LEU A 248 -11.16 -2.92 54.93
N THR A 249 -10.77 -2.80 56.19
CA THR A 249 -11.65 -2.21 57.24
C THR A 249 -11.95 -0.74 56.95
N ASN A 250 -10.96 0.03 56.49
CA ASN A 250 -11.13 1.45 56.15
C ASN A 250 -11.96 1.62 54.86
N GLU A 251 -11.68 0.83 53.82
CA GLU A 251 -12.42 0.84 52.55
C GLU A 251 -13.91 0.50 52.78
N LEU A 252 -14.20 -0.60 53.48
CA LEU A 252 -15.57 -1.03 53.77
C LEU A 252 -16.31 -0.10 54.73
N SER A 253 -15.60 0.69 55.56
CA SER A 253 -16.23 1.61 56.52
C SER A 253 -17.11 2.67 55.86
N GLN A 254 -16.78 3.10 54.64
CA GLN A 254 -17.52 4.14 53.91
C GLN A 254 -18.87 3.64 53.38
N ALA A 255 -18.98 2.33 53.09
CA ALA A 255 -20.18 1.69 52.60
C ALA A 255 -20.97 0.96 53.71
N ARG A 256 -20.54 1.06 54.98
CA ARG A 256 -21.11 0.27 56.07
C ARG A 256 -22.41 0.88 56.60
N ASP A 257 -23.52 0.21 56.33
CA ASP A 257 -24.81 0.51 56.94
C ASP A 257 -24.83 0.08 58.41
N GLU A 258 -24.78 1.05 59.32
CA GLU A 258 -24.82 0.84 60.77
C GLU A 258 -26.13 0.18 61.26
N THR A 259 -27.24 0.34 60.52
CA THR A 259 -28.55 -0.25 60.90
C THR A 259 -28.60 -1.76 60.67
N LYS A 260 -27.70 -2.30 59.83
CA LYS A 260 -27.64 -3.72 59.45
C LYS A 260 -26.62 -4.54 60.25
N LYS A 261 -26.01 -3.96 61.30
CA LYS A 261 -25.07 -4.67 62.17
C LYS A 261 -25.74 -5.86 62.87
N THR A 262 -25.19 -7.05 62.69
CA THR A 262 -25.63 -8.24 63.42
C THR A 262 -25.17 -8.20 64.87
N HIS A 263 -25.78 -9.01 65.72
CA HIS A 263 -25.33 -9.20 67.10
C HIS A 263 -23.85 -9.61 67.17
N ASN A 264 -23.40 -10.46 66.25
CA ASN A 264 -22.01 -10.92 66.17
C ASN A 264 -21.04 -9.79 65.77
N ASP A 265 -21.45 -8.84 64.93
CA ASP A 265 -20.61 -7.69 64.55
C ASP A 265 -20.38 -6.75 65.74
N ILE A 266 -21.41 -6.56 66.57
CA ILE A 266 -21.33 -5.75 67.79
C ILE A 266 -20.40 -6.43 68.81
N LEU A 267 -20.58 -7.74 69.05
CA LEU A 267 -19.69 -8.53 69.90
C LEU A 267 -18.24 -8.54 69.38
N HIS A 268 -18.04 -8.67 68.05
CA HIS A 268 -16.71 -8.64 67.45
C HIS A 268 -16.05 -7.27 67.63
N THR A 269 -16.79 -6.19 67.32
CA THR A 269 -16.31 -4.80 67.46
C THR A 269 -15.88 -4.50 68.89
N GLU A 270 -16.68 -4.89 69.90
CA GLU A 270 -16.31 -4.66 71.30
C GLU A 270 -15.12 -5.53 71.73
N ASN A 271 -15.04 -6.80 71.30
CA ASN A 271 -13.87 -7.63 71.58
C ASN A 271 -12.58 -7.06 70.97
N VAL A 272 -12.62 -6.55 69.73
CA VAL A 272 -11.48 -5.88 69.09
C VAL A 272 -11.11 -4.57 69.80
N LYS A 273 -12.11 -3.77 70.19
CA LYS A 273 -11.95 -2.52 70.96
C LYS A 273 -11.33 -2.74 72.34
N VAL A 274 -11.65 -3.85 73.01
CA VAL A 274 -11.03 -4.30 74.27
C VAL A 274 -9.70 -5.05 74.03
N GLY A 275 -9.25 -5.17 72.78
CA GLY A 275 -7.98 -5.79 72.42
C GLY A 275 -7.93 -7.32 72.59
N ARG A 276 -9.08 -7.97 72.72
CA ARG A 276 -9.23 -9.43 72.82
C ARG A 276 -9.03 -10.08 71.44
N ASP A 277 -8.50 -11.28 71.45
CA ASP A 277 -8.38 -12.15 70.29
C ASP A 277 -8.61 -13.62 70.70
N LYS A 278 -8.74 -14.51 69.71
CA LYS A 278 -9.03 -15.94 69.94
C LYS A 278 -8.10 -16.58 70.96
N TYR A 279 -6.80 -16.29 70.95
CA TYR A 279 -5.83 -16.92 71.83
C TYR A 279 -5.71 -16.20 73.17
N LYS A 280 -5.86 -14.87 73.24
CA LYS A 280 -5.99 -14.13 74.50
C LYS A 280 -7.21 -14.58 75.30
N THR A 281 -8.38 -14.67 74.66
CA THR A 281 -9.61 -15.13 75.33
C THR A 281 -9.50 -16.60 75.74
N LEU A 282 -8.95 -17.48 74.89
CA LEU A 282 -8.70 -18.88 75.25
C LEU A 282 -7.71 -19.04 76.41
N ARG A 283 -6.69 -18.18 76.53
CA ARG A 283 -5.84 -18.12 77.74
C ARG A 283 -6.67 -17.71 78.96
N GLN A 284 -7.42 -16.61 78.87
CA GLN A 284 -8.17 -16.04 79.99
C GLN A 284 -9.18 -17.04 80.58
N ILE A 285 -10.03 -17.66 79.75
CA ILE A 285 -11.06 -18.62 80.20
C ILE A 285 -10.50 -20.01 80.59
N ARG A 286 -9.17 -20.18 80.59
CA ARG A 286 -8.47 -21.40 81.02
C ARG A 286 -7.57 -21.17 82.24
N GLN A 287 -7.61 -19.97 82.82
CA GLN A 287 -7.00 -19.69 84.12
C GLN A 287 -7.73 -20.44 85.25
N GLY A 288 -7.16 -20.44 86.45
CA GLY A 288 -7.67 -21.25 87.55
C GLY A 288 -7.47 -22.76 87.36
N ASN A 289 -7.95 -23.55 88.33
CA ASN A 289 -7.94 -25.00 88.23
C ASN A 289 -9.24 -25.53 87.57
N THR A 290 -9.30 -26.82 87.22
CA THR A 290 -10.47 -27.40 86.55
C THR A 290 -11.72 -27.36 87.43
N LYS A 291 -11.61 -27.51 88.76
CA LYS A 291 -12.75 -27.41 89.67
C LYS A 291 -13.32 -25.99 89.67
N GLN A 292 -12.47 -24.97 89.82
CA GLN A 292 -12.88 -23.56 89.77
C GLN A 292 -13.66 -23.24 88.49
N ARG A 293 -13.20 -23.69 87.31
CA ARG A 293 -13.91 -23.43 86.05
C ARG A 293 -15.19 -24.25 85.86
N ILE A 294 -15.40 -25.31 86.64
CA ILE A 294 -16.68 -26.01 86.76
C ILE A 294 -17.58 -25.24 87.76
N ASP A 295 -17.06 -24.91 88.94
CA ASP A 295 -17.77 -24.13 89.96
C ASP A 295 -18.28 -22.78 89.40
N GLU A 296 -17.48 -22.11 88.56
CA GLU A 296 -17.87 -20.91 87.81
C GLU A 296 -18.98 -21.21 86.79
N PHE A 297 -18.84 -22.28 85.99
CA PHE A 297 -19.82 -22.67 84.96
C PHE A 297 -21.18 -23.06 85.54
N GLU A 298 -21.20 -23.80 86.65
CA GLU A 298 -22.43 -24.19 87.39
C GLU A 298 -23.07 -23.00 88.16
N SER A 299 -22.47 -21.79 88.08
CA SER A 299 -22.96 -20.57 88.74
C SER A 299 -23.46 -19.48 87.78
N MET A 300 -23.46 -19.74 86.47
CA MET A 300 -23.84 -18.81 85.40
C MET A 300 -25.30 -18.97 84.92
#